data_AF-A0A3C0BR37-F1
#
_entry.id   AF-A0A3C0BR37-F1
#
_cell.length_a   1.000
_cell.length_b   1.000
_cell.length_c   1.000
_cell.angle_alpha   90.00
_cell.angle_beta   90.00
_cell.angle_gamma   90.00
#
_symmetry.space_group_name_H-M   'P 1'
#
loop_
_entity.id
_entity.type
_entity.pdbx_description
1 polymer ?
#
loop_
_entity_poly.entity_id
_entity_poly.type
_entity_poly.pdbx_seq_one_letter_code
_entity_poly.pdbx_strand_id
1 'polypeptide(L)'
;TIRYFSYFTMLSNILVALAMTLPWLAPNSALAAFFSRPSVRTALATYIIIVAAIYHVILRPLWNPQGWQLVADMIEHVATPGLYMVDWLLFVPKGTIAAKSVLGWLIFPIAYAAYSLIHGAVTGYYPYPFLNVSELGYERVLVNMAALAATFAALGLVLVAIDRMLGAEEAPKTG
;
A
#
# COMPACT_ATOMS: atom_id res chain seq x y z
N THR A 1 -2.66 11.68 18.53
CA THR A 1 -2.72 10.23 18.24
C THR A 1 -3.60 9.92 17.05
N ILE A 2 -4.89 10.29 17.05
CA ILE A 2 -5.81 9.98 15.93
C ILE A 2 -5.27 10.45 14.57
N ARG A 3 -4.73 11.68 14.48
CA ARG A 3 -4.18 12.23 13.23
C ARG A 3 -3.09 11.36 12.59
N TYR A 4 -2.21 10.73 13.37
CA TYR A 4 -1.14 9.88 12.82
C TYR A 4 -1.70 8.60 12.20
N PHE A 5 -2.71 8.00 12.84
CA PHE A 5 -3.38 6.80 12.31
C PHE A 5 -4.39 7.10 11.19
N SER A 6 -4.63 8.38 10.90
CA SER A 6 -5.45 8.80 9.76
C SER A 6 -4.69 8.81 8.44
N TYR A 7 -3.37 8.59 8.43
CA TYR A 7 -2.59 8.52 7.19
C TYR A 7 -2.55 7.10 6.62
N PHE A 8 -2.84 6.96 5.32
CA PHE A 8 -2.69 5.69 4.61
C PHE A 8 -1.26 5.16 4.71
N THR A 9 -0.27 6.06 4.58
CA THR A 9 1.17 5.77 4.77
C THR A 9 1.45 5.02 6.07
N MET A 10 0.91 5.51 7.18
CA MET A 10 1.14 4.92 8.50
C MET A 10 0.50 3.53 8.58
N LEU A 11 -0.76 3.40 8.15
CA LEU A 11 -1.47 2.13 8.15
C LEU A 11 -0.80 1.07 7.26
N SER A 12 -0.36 1.45 6.05
CA SER A 12 0.36 0.53 5.16
C SER A 12 1.71 0.11 5.71
N ASN A 13 2.46 1.03 6.34
CA ASN A 13 3.73 0.70 6.97
C ASN A 13 3.53 -0.25 8.17
N ILE A 14 2.47 -0.08 8.96
CA ILE A 14 2.10 -1.03 10.02
C ILE A 14 1.79 -2.41 9.42
N LEU A 15 0.99 -2.48 8.36
CA LEU A 15 0.68 -3.75 7.70
C LEU A 15 1.93 -4.43 7.15
N VAL A 16 2.85 -3.67 6.55
CA VAL A 16 4.16 -4.18 6.10
C VAL A 16 4.97 -4.70 7.28
N ALA A 17 5.08 -3.93 8.38
CA ALA A 17 5.80 -4.35 9.57
C ALA A 17 5.23 -5.65 10.15
N LEU A 18 3.90 -5.78 10.23
CA LEU A 18 3.23 -7.01 10.65
C LEU A 18 3.56 -8.18 9.70
N ALA A 19 3.55 -7.93 8.39
CA ALA A 19 3.87 -8.96 7.40
C ALA A 19 5.33 -9.43 7.42
N MET A 20 6.26 -8.56 7.85
CA MET A 20 7.67 -8.89 7.98
C MET A 20 7.99 -9.57 9.32
N THR A 21 7.24 -9.28 10.38
CA THR A 21 7.60 -9.69 11.75
C THR A 21 6.79 -10.87 12.29
N LEU A 22 5.47 -10.94 12.01
CA LEU A 22 4.60 -11.97 12.57
C LEU A 22 4.98 -13.41 12.18
N PRO A 23 5.41 -13.70 10.93
CA PRO A 23 5.87 -15.04 10.58
C PRO A 23 7.04 -15.55 11.44
N TRP A 24 7.86 -14.63 11.98
CA TRP A 24 8.98 -14.97 12.85
C TRP A 24 8.58 -15.04 14.33
N LEU A 25 7.78 -14.09 14.79
CA LEU A 25 7.42 -13.97 16.21
C LEU A 25 6.31 -14.94 16.64
N ALA A 26 5.37 -15.25 15.74
CA ALA A 26 4.21 -16.08 16.02
C ALA A 26 3.84 -16.96 14.81
N PRO A 27 4.75 -17.86 14.36
CA PRO A 27 4.60 -18.62 13.11
C PRO A 27 3.31 -19.46 13.04
N ASN A 28 2.82 -19.94 14.17
CA ASN A 28 1.61 -20.78 14.24
C ASN A 28 0.30 -19.98 14.36
N SER A 29 0.36 -18.64 14.34
CA SER A 29 -0.83 -17.79 14.46
C SER A 29 -1.58 -17.67 13.12
N ALA A 30 -2.91 -17.54 13.19
CA ALA A 30 -3.73 -17.29 12.00
C ALA A 30 -3.35 -15.99 11.29
N LEU A 31 -2.87 -14.99 12.05
CA LEU A 31 -2.44 -13.71 11.50
C LEU A 31 -1.11 -13.83 10.74
N ALA A 32 -0.13 -14.57 11.29
CA ALA A 32 1.09 -14.88 10.55
C ALA A 32 0.77 -15.64 9.25
N ALA A 33 -0.09 -16.66 9.32
CA ALA A 33 -0.52 -17.40 8.14
C ALA A 33 -1.23 -16.50 7.10
N PHE A 34 -2.02 -15.52 7.53
CA PHE A 34 -2.64 -14.54 6.65
C PHE A 34 -1.61 -13.66 5.94
N PHE A 35 -0.68 -13.06 6.69
CA PHE A 35 0.33 -12.16 6.14
C PHE A 35 1.39 -12.86 5.29
N SER A 36 1.59 -14.17 5.46
CA SER A 36 2.49 -14.97 4.61
C SER A 36 1.88 -15.34 3.25
N ARG A 37 0.58 -15.10 3.01
CA ARG A 37 -0.06 -15.44 1.72
C ARG A 37 0.52 -14.59 0.59
N PRO A 38 0.90 -15.19 -0.56
CA PRO A 38 1.46 -14.45 -1.70
C PRO A 38 0.56 -13.30 -2.18
N SER A 39 -0.77 -13.53 -2.23
CA SER A 39 -1.74 -12.49 -2.60
C SER A 39 -1.75 -11.31 -1.62
N VAL A 40 -1.64 -11.58 -0.31
CA VAL A 40 -1.60 -10.51 0.72
C VAL A 40 -0.29 -9.73 0.62
N ARG A 41 0.85 -10.43 0.49
CA ARG A 41 2.16 -9.80 0.30
C ARG A 41 2.18 -8.89 -0.93
N THR A 42 1.54 -9.32 -2.01
CA THR A 42 1.46 -8.54 -3.26
C THR A 42 0.51 -7.34 -3.16
N ALA A 43 -0.58 -7.47 -2.40
CA ALA A 43 -1.43 -6.34 -2.05
C ALA A 43 -0.65 -5.27 -1.29
N LEU A 44 0.11 -5.68 -0.26
CA LEU A 44 0.96 -4.77 0.51
C LEU A 44 2.06 -4.12 -0.33
N ALA A 45 2.66 -4.86 -1.26
CA ALA A 45 3.61 -4.32 -2.23
C ALA A 45 2.95 -3.22 -3.09
N THR A 46 1.73 -3.46 -3.58
CA THR A 46 0.95 -2.46 -4.32
C THR A 46 0.77 -1.19 -3.48
N TYR A 47 0.40 -1.34 -2.20
CA TYR A 47 0.14 -0.20 -1.32
C TYR A 47 1.39 0.61 -1.04
N ILE A 48 2.50 -0.06 -0.70
CA ILE A 48 3.72 0.62 -0.27
C ILE A 48 4.43 1.31 -1.45
N ILE A 49 4.34 0.76 -2.67
CA ILE A 49 4.79 1.44 -3.89
C ILE A 49 3.96 2.70 -4.13
N ILE A 50 2.64 2.64 -4.01
CA ILE A 50 1.77 3.82 -4.22
C ILE A 50 2.04 4.89 -3.17
N VAL A 51 2.27 4.52 -1.92
CA VAL A 51 2.70 5.44 -0.87
C VAL A 51 3.99 6.15 -1.26
N ALA A 52 5.02 5.40 -1.69
CA ALA A 52 6.28 5.98 -2.13
C ALA A 52 6.07 6.91 -3.34
N ALA A 53 5.29 6.48 -4.33
CA ALA A 53 5.04 7.26 -5.55
C ALA A 53 4.29 8.57 -5.28
N ILE A 54 3.18 8.51 -4.53
CA ILE A 54 2.40 9.70 -4.15
C ILE A 54 3.25 10.65 -3.33
N TYR A 55 4.05 10.13 -2.40
CA TYR A 55 4.95 10.97 -1.63
C TYR A 55 5.93 11.72 -2.54
N HIS A 56 6.68 11.01 -3.37
CA HIS A 56 7.71 11.64 -4.20
C HIS A 56 7.14 12.60 -5.25
N VAL A 57 5.97 12.31 -5.81
CA VAL A 57 5.36 13.10 -6.89
C VAL A 57 4.53 14.27 -6.35
N ILE A 58 3.80 14.06 -5.26
CA ILE A 58 2.77 15.01 -4.79
C ILE A 58 3.14 15.64 -3.45
N LEU A 59 3.58 14.86 -2.46
CA LEU A 59 3.65 15.33 -1.07
C LEU A 59 5.01 15.91 -0.67
N ARG A 60 6.11 15.39 -1.21
CA ARG A 60 7.48 15.81 -0.88
C ARG A 60 7.70 17.31 -1.08
N PRO A 61 7.17 17.98 -2.12
CA PRO A 61 7.31 19.43 -2.26
C PRO A 61 6.54 20.24 -1.19
N LEU A 62 5.56 19.63 -0.52
CA LEU A 62 4.67 20.28 0.43
C LEU A 62 5.12 20.12 1.89
N TRP A 63 6.18 19.34 2.12
CA TRP A 63 6.60 18.90 3.45
C TRP A 63 8.12 19.01 3.60
N ASN A 64 8.59 19.57 4.72
CA ASN A 64 10.02 19.79 4.98
C ASN A 64 10.41 19.21 6.36
N PRO A 65 10.51 17.88 6.49
CA PRO A 65 10.79 17.25 7.77
C PRO A 65 12.23 17.48 8.22
N GLN A 66 12.44 17.63 9.53
CA GLN A 66 13.76 17.86 10.12
C GLN A 66 13.99 16.90 11.30
N GLY A 67 15.26 16.63 11.62
CA GLY A 67 15.64 15.75 12.73
C GLY A 67 14.99 14.36 12.65
N TRP A 68 14.36 13.92 13.74
CA TRP A 68 13.70 12.60 13.80
C TRP A 68 12.53 12.44 12.82
N GLN A 69 11.86 13.53 12.43
CA GLN A 69 10.82 13.46 11.41
C GLN A 69 11.38 13.13 10.04
N LEU A 70 12.59 13.62 9.72
CA LEU A 70 13.25 13.28 8.46
C LEU A 70 13.61 11.79 8.42
N VAL A 71 14.08 11.26 9.55
CA VAL A 71 14.37 9.82 9.67
C VAL A 71 13.11 8.99 9.46
N ALA A 72 12.01 9.32 10.14
CA ALA A 72 10.73 8.63 9.96
C ALA A 72 10.23 8.72 8.52
N ASP A 73 10.29 9.91 7.92
CA ASP A 73 9.87 10.17 6.55
C ASP A 73 10.67 9.34 5.52
N MET A 74 11.99 9.24 5.68
CA MET A 74 12.84 8.38 4.86
C MET A 74 12.54 6.89 5.06
N ILE A 75 12.23 6.46 6.28
CA ILE A 75 11.84 5.08 6.54
C ILE A 75 10.51 4.75 5.83
N GLU A 76 9.50 5.59 6.01
CA GLU A 76 8.14 5.35 5.50
C GLU A 76 8.04 5.39 3.98
N HIS A 77 8.82 6.26 3.32
CA HIS A 77 8.67 6.54 1.89
C HIS A 77 9.83 6.06 1.02
N VAL A 78 10.96 5.66 1.61
CA VAL A 78 12.15 5.19 0.86
C VAL A 78 12.58 3.81 1.31
N ALA A 79 12.97 3.65 2.58
CA ALA A 79 13.58 2.40 3.06
C ALA A 79 12.57 1.25 3.08
N THR A 80 11.39 1.44 3.70
CA THR A 80 10.37 0.38 3.79
C THR A 80 9.86 -0.04 2.42
N PRO A 81 9.46 0.87 1.50
CA PRO A 81 9.05 0.47 0.15
C PRO A 81 10.15 -0.29 -0.60
N GLY A 82 11.40 0.19 -0.55
CA GLY A 82 12.53 -0.44 -1.23
C GLY A 82 12.83 -1.84 -0.70
N LEU A 83 12.97 -1.98 0.62
CA LEU A 83 13.24 -3.26 1.27
C LEU A 83 12.09 -4.25 1.09
N TYR A 84 10.84 -3.77 1.18
CA TYR A 84 9.67 -4.63 0.96
C TYR A 84 9.59 -5.15 -0.47
N MET A 85 9.98 -4.34 -1.46
CA MET A 85 10.02 -4.80 -2.85
C MET A 85 11.12 -5.83 -3.08
N VAL A 86 12.28 -5.67 -2.46
CA VAL A 86 13.35 -6.68 -2.51
C VAL A 86 12.85 -7.99 -1.89
N ASP A 87 12.24 -7.93 -0.70
CA ASP A 87 11.66 -9.12 -0.06
C ASP A 87 10.56 -9.76 -0.92
N TRP A 88 9.65 -8.95 -1.48
CA TRP A 88 8.59 -9.44 -2.34
C TRP A 88 9.16 -10.16 -3.56
N LEU A 89 10.16 -9.58 -4.22
CA LEU A 89 10.80 -10.18 -5.39
C LEU A 89 11.49 -11.50 -5.06
N LEU A 90 12.25 -11.56 -3.95
CA LEU A 90 13.11 -12.69 -3.64
C LEU A 90 12.42 -13.85 -2.90
N PHE A 91 11.43 -13.57 -2.05
CA PHE A 91 10.92 -14.57 -1.09
C PHE A 91 9.45 -14.94 -1.25
N VAL A 92 8.66 -14.15 -1.99
CA VAL A 92 7.24 -14.49 -2.21
C VAL A 92 7.13 -15.50 -3.37
N PRO A 93 6.49 -16.67 -3.18
CA PRO A 93 6.27 -17.63 -4.27
C PRO A 93 5.54 -17.01 -5.47
N LYS A 94 6.13 -17.15 -6.65
CA LYS A 94 5.65 -16.53 -7.90
C LYS A 94 4.70 -17.45 -8.67
N GLY A 95 3.93 -16.88 -9.59
CA GLY A 95 2.98 -17.59 -10.45
C GLY A 95 1.70 -18.06 -9.77
N THR A 96 1.47 -17.67 -8.53
CA THR A 96 0.34 -18.17 -7.72
C THR A 96 -0.87 -17.24 -7.72
N ILE A 97 -0.73 -16.03 -8.27
CA ILE A 97 -1.71 -14.97 -8.06
C ILE A 97 -2.68 -14.84 -9.25
N ALA A 98 -3.98 -14.92 -8.94
CA ALA A 98 -5.04 -14.66 -9.91
C ALA A 98 -5.28 -13.14 -10.06
N ALA A 99 -5.48 -12.66 -11.29
CA ALA A 99 -5.80 -11.25 -11.57
C ALA A 99 -7.04 -10.74 -10.80
N LYS A 100 -8.04 -11.61 -10.55
CA LYS A 100 -9.22 -11.28 -9.75
C LYS A 100 -8.91 -10.88 -8.30
N SER A 101 -7.73 -11.24 -7.77
CA SER A 101 -7.29 -10.85 -6.43
C SER A 101 -7.21 -9.34 -6.26
N VAL A 102 -6.92 -8.60 -7.34
CA VAL A 102 -6.83 -7.13 -7.33
C VAL A 102 -8.13 -6.50 -6.84
N LEU A 103 -9.29 -7.08 -7.16
CA LEU A 103 -10.58 -6.58 -6.66
C LEU A 103 -10.67 -6.64 -5.13
N GLY A 104 -10.13 -7.70 -4.53
CA GLY A 104 -10.04 -7.82 -3.07
C GLY A 104 -9.03 -6.84 -2.46
N TRP A 105 -7.97 -6.50 -3.18
CA TRP A 105 -6.97 -5.52 -2.72
C TRP A 105 -7.53 -4.11 -2.69
N LEU A 106 -8.56 -3.79 -3.48
CA LEU A 106 -9.20 -2.48 -3.43
C LEU A 106 -10.02 -2.25 -2.15
N ILE A 107 -10.36 -3.30 -1.39
CA ILE A 107 -11.15 -3.18 -0.16
C ILE A 107 -10.46 -2.24 0.83
N PHE A 108 -9.15 -2.40 1.04
CA PHE A 108 -8.40 -1.59 2.01
C PHE A 108 -8.33 -0.09 1.63
N PRO A 109 -7.88 0.31 0.42
CA PRO A 109 -7.86 1.72 0.03
C PRO A 109 -9.26 2.33 -0.08
N ILE A 110 -10.29 1.58 -0.48
CA ILE A 110 -11.68 2.08 -0.49
C ILE A 110 -12.18 2.32 0.94
N ALA A 111 -11.95 1.38 1.86
CA ALA A 111 -12.32 1.54 3.26
C ALA A 111 -11.58 2.73 3.90
N TYR A 112 -10.29 2.89 3.58
CA TYR A 112 -9.51 4.05 4.01
C TYR A 112 -10.09 5.35 3.48
N ALA A 113 -10.43 5.41 2.18
CA ALA A 113 -10.97 6.63 1.58
C ALA A 113 -12.33 7.00 2.20
N ALA A 114 -13.21 6.02 2.43
CA ALA A 114 -14.48 6.22 3.13
C ALA A 114 -14.25 6.75 4.56
N TYR A 115 -13.34 6.14 5.31
CA TYR A 115 -12.94 6.62 6.63
C TYR A 115 -12.41 8.06 6.57
N SER A 116 -11.55 8.38 5.60
CA SER A 116 -10.93 9.70 5.46
C SER A 116 -11.95 10.79 5.17
N LEU A 117 -12.95 10.51 4.32
CA LEU A 117 -14.05 11.43 4.05
C LEU A 117 -14.93 11.66 5.29
N ILE A 118 -15.30 10.59 5.99
CA ILE A 118 -16.11 10.69 7.22
C ILE A 118 -15.34 11.47 8.29
N HIS A 119 -14.08 11.11 8.51
CA HIS A 119 -13.21 11.79 9.47
C HIS A 119 -13.06 13.28 9.13
N GLY A 120 -12.82 13.61 7.86
CA GLY A 120 -12.71 14.99 7.40
C GLY A 120 -14.01 15.77 7.54
N ALA A 121 -15.16 15.17 7.23
CA ALA A 121 -16.47 15.80 7.41
C ALA A 121 -16.79 16.10 8.89
N VAL A 122 -16.39 15.21 9.81
CA VAL A 122 -16.63 15.37 11.26
C VAL A 122 -15.64 16.34 11.90
N THR A 123 -14.37 16.31 11.50
CA THR A 123 -13.28 17.02 12.20
C THR A 123 -12.74 18.25 11.47
N GLY A 124 -13.11 18.44 10.21
CA GLY A 124 -12.53 19.44 9.31
C GLY A 124 -11.10 19.10 8.86
N TYR A 125 -10.54 17.96 9.25
CA TYR A 125 -9.17 17.57 8.93
C TYR A 125 -9.12 16.41 7.94
N TYR A 126 -8.56 16.70 6.76
CA TYR A 126 -8.25 15.73 5.72
C TYR A 126 -6.74 15.44 5.73
N PRO A 127 -6.30 14.16 5.79
CA PRO A 127 -4.89 13.80 5.82
C PRO A 127 -4.12 14.19 4.55
N TYR A 128 -4.82 14.30 3.42
CA TYR A 128 -4.22 14.57 2.12
C TYR A 128 -4.96 15.69 1.39
N PRO A 129 -4.23 16.59 0.69
CA PRO A 129 -4.84 17.71 -0.03
C PRO A 129 -5.78 17.23 -1.15
N PHE A 130 -5.43 16.12 -1.82
CA PHE A 130 -6.27 15.54 -2.88
C PHE A 130 -7.58 14.90 -2.37
N LEU A 131 -7.76 14.75 -1.05
CA LEU A 131 -9.01 14.32 -0.41
C LEU A 131 -9.76 15.47 0.27
N ASN A 132 -9.22 16.69 0.24
CA ASN A 132 -9.78 17.81 0.99
C ASN A 132 -11.05 18.34 0.34
N VAL A 133 -12.21 17.85 0.80
CA VAL A 133 -13.52 18.27 0.29
C VAL A 133 -13.79 19.75 0.55
N SER A 134 -13.29 20.30 1.65
CA SER A 134 -13.49 21.72 1.98
C SER A 134 -12.80 22.66 0.99
N GLU A 135 -11.71 22.21 0.37
CA GLU A 135 -10.97 22.99 -0.64
C GLU A 135 -11.37 22.64 -2.08
N LEU A 136 -11.63 21.36 -2.35
CA LEU A 136 -11.82 20.86 -3.72
C LEU A 136 -13.29 20.60 -4.10
N GLY A 137 -14.18 20.50 -3.12
CA GLY A 137 -15.55 20.02 -3.30
C GLY A 137 -15.65 18.51 -3.58
N TYR A 138 -16.85 17.96 -3.41
CA TYR A 138 -17.08 16.52 -3.56
C TYR A 138 -16.81 15.99 -4.96
N GLU A 139 -17.18 16.74 -6.01
CA GLU A 139 -17.00 16.31 -7.39
C GLU A 139 -15.53 16.00 -7.70
N ARG A 140 -14.63 16.94 -7.38
CA ARG A 140 -13.19 16.77 -7.62
C ARG A 140 -12.59 15.68 -6.75
N VAL A 141 -13.01 15.58 -5.49
CA VAL A 141 -12.54 14.51 -4.58
C VAL A 141 -12.97 13.13 -5.06
N LEU A 142 -14.19 12.96 -5.56
CA LEU A 142 -14.66 11.68 -6.12
C LEU A 142 -13.87 11.30 -7.38
N VAL A 143 -13.54 12.26 -8.24
CA VAL A 143 -12.65 12.03 -9.39
C VAL A 143 -11.26 11.59 -8.94
N ASN A 144 -10.68 12.28 -7.95
CA ASN A 144 -9.37 11.91 -7.40
C ASN A 144 -9.39 10.49 -6.80
N MET A 145 -10.45 10.13 -6.07
CA MET A 145 -10.62 8.80 -5.50
C MET A 145 -10.76 7.73 -6.57
N ALA A 146 -11.53 7.99 -7.64
CA ALA A 146 -11.65 7.07 -8.76
C ALA A 146 -10.31 6.87 -9.48
N ALA A 147 -9.56 7.95 -9.73
CA ALA A 147 -8.24 7.88 -10.33
C ALA A 147 -7.25 7.11 -9.44
N LEU A 148 -7.32 7.31 -8.12
CA LEU A 148 -6.49 6.57 -7.16
C LEU A 148 -6.85 5.08 -7.15
N ALA A 149 -8.13 4.72 -7.09
CA ALA A 149 -8.59 3.34 -7.16
C ALA A 149 -8.15 2.66 -8.48
N ALA A 150 -8.24 3.36 -9.60
CA ALA A 150 -7.73 2.89 -10.89
C ALA A 150 -6.21 2.68 -10.85
N THR A 151 -5.46 3.56 -10.18
CA THR A 151 -4.00 3.43 -9.99
C THR A 151 -3.65 2.20 -9.15
N PHE A 152 -4.35 1.97 -8.04
CA PHE A 152 -4.22 0.73 -7.24
C PHE A 152 -4.51 -0.51 -8.08
N ALA A 153 -5.58 -0.50 -8.86
CA ALA A 153 -5.94 -1.63 -9.71
C ALA A 153 -4.88 -1.88 -10.81
N ALA A 154 -4.44 -0.82 -11.49
CA ALA A 154 -3.45 -0.90 -12.56
C ALA A 154 -2.11 -1.43 -12.04
N LEU A 155 -1.59 -0.87 -10.94
CA LEU A 155 -0.34 -1.36 -10.34
C LEU A 155 -0.49 -2.80 -9.82
N GLY A 156 -1.63 -3.12 -9.21
CA GLY A 156 -1.92 -4.49 -8.77
C GLY A 156 -1.87 -5.48 -9.93
N LEU A 157 -2.47 -5.13 -11.07
CA LEU A 157 -2.40 -5.94 -12.29
C LEU A 157 -0.97 -6.06 -12.85
N VAL A 158 -0.17 -4.99 -12.79
CA VAL A 158 1.25 -5.03 -13.16
C VAL A 158 2.01 -6.02 -12.28
N LEU A 159 1.83 -5.98 -10.96
CA LEU A 159 2.47 -6.92 -10.05
C LEU A 159 2.00 -8.37 -10.26
N VAL A 160 0.71 -8.58 -10.60
CA VAL A 160 0.21 -9.91 -11.00
C VAL A 160 0.84 -10.38 -12.31
N ALA A 161 1.07 -9.49 -13.27
CA ALA A 161 1.75 -9.84 -14.51
C ALA A 161 3.20 -10.25 -14.23
N ILE A 162 3.93 -9.48 -13.42
CA ILE A 162 5.30 -9.82 -12.98
C ILE A 162 5.31 -11.15 -12.21
N ASP A 163 4.37 -11.37 -11.30
CA ASP A 163 4.21 -12.63 -10.57
C ASP A 163 4.10 -13.83 -11.51
N ARG A 164 3.26 -13.73 -12.53
CA ARG A 164 3.05 -14.80 -13.52
C ARG A 164 4.24 -15.02 -14.42
N MET A 165 4.93 -13.95 -14.83
CA MET A 165 6.13 -14.05 -15.66
C MET A 165 7.24 -14.79 -14.94
N LEU A 166 7.51 -14.43 -13.68
CA LEU A 166 8.56 -15.07 -12.88
C LEU A 166 8.20 -16.52 -12.53
N GLY A 167 6.93 -16.81 -12.23
CA GLY A 167 6.50 -18.18 -11.95
C GLY A 167 6.53 -19.11 -13.18
N ALA A 168 6.38 -18.56 -14.39
CA ALA A 168 6.53 -19.34 -15.63
C ALA A 168 7.99 -19.71 -15.92
N GLU A 169 8.94 -18.87 -15.51
CA GLU A 169 10.38 -19.13 -15.66
C GLU A 169 10.89 -20.21 -14.70
N GLU A 170 10.28 -20.31 -13.51
CA GLU A 170 10.58 -21.35 -12.50
C GLU A 170 10.00 -22.72 -12.84
N ALA A 171 9.07 -22.82 -13.80
CA ALA A 171 8.51 -24.11 -14.22
C ALA A 171 9.57 -24.96 -14.96
N PRO A 172 9.71 -26.26 -14.66
CA PRO A 172 10.66 -27.11 -15.36
C PRO A 172 10.35 -27.09 -16.86
N LYS A 173 11.35 -26.76 -17.68
CA LYS A 173 11.27 -26.98 -19.13
C LYS A 173 11.12 -28.49 -19.31
N THR A 174 9.91 -28.94 -19.64
CA THR A 174 9.68 -30.32 -20.06
C THR A 174 10.57 -30.57 -21.28
N GLY A 175 11.36 -31.64 -21.20
CA GLY A 175 12.49 -31.94 -22.09
C GLY A 175 12.12 -32.19 -23.54
#